data_AF-A0A7C1AU47-F1
#
_entry.id   AF-A0A7C1AU47-F1
#
_cell.length_a   1.000
_cell.length_b   1.000
_cell.length_c   1.000
_cell.angle_alpha   90.00
_cell.angle_beta   90.00
_cell.angle_gamma   90.00
#
_symmetry.space_group_name_H-M   'P 1'
#
loop_
_entity.id
_entity.type
_entity.pdbx_description
1 polymer ?
#
loop_
_entity_poly.entity_id
_entity_poly.type
_entity_poly.pdbx_seq_one_letter_code
_entity_poly.pdbx_strand_id
1 'polypeptide(L)'
;MKRWKLIRHHGEIYLFVLPTVILIALFQYYPAASGVFHSFFRWNGADISEPVGLRNYVDLVKNADFWNSFRVAFIIGLWNVVKMSTALAVAVAIHRCRSARVQFLYRILFVIPMVLPGLVIVLIWRSFFFEATSGYLNLFLKSTGLMK
;
A
#
# COMPACT_ATOMS: atom_id res chain seq x y z
N MET A 1 -9.94 -42.05 7.93
CA MET A 1 -10.95 -41.85 9.00
C MET A 1 -10.47 -41.04 10.23
N LYS A 2 -9.17 -40.94 10.57
CA LYS A 2 -8.71 -40.18 11.76
C LYS A 2 -8.94 -38.66 11.71
N ARG A 3 -8.89 -38.00 10.53
CA ARG A 3 -9.04 -36.54 10.39
C ARG A 3 -10.42 -36.00 10.81
N TRP A 4 -11.49 -36.76 10.53
CA TRP A 4 -12.87 -36.34 10.84
C TRP A 4 -13.18 -36.39 12.34
N LYS A 5 -12.51 -37.28 13.10
CA LYS A 5 -12.58 -37.28 14.57
C LYS A 5 -11.86 -36.07 15.19
N LEU A 6 -10.75 -35.63 14.61
CA LEU A 6 -10.04 -34.41 15.05
C LEU A 6 -10.87 -33.14 14.82
N ILE A 7 -11.53 -33.01 13.66
CA ILE A 7 -12.37 -31.85 13.32
C ILE A 7 -13.56 -31.74 14.30
N ARG A 8 -14.18 -32.86 14.66
CA ARG A 8 -15.26 -32.88 15.66
C ARG A 8 -14.78 -32.55 17.07
N HIS A 9 -13.55 -32.93 17.43
CA HIS A 9 -13.01 -32.63 18.77
C HIS A 9 -12.62 -31.16 18.95
N HIS A 10 -12.27 -30.46 17.86
CA HIS A 10 -11.94 -29.03 17.84
C HIS A 10 -13.02 -28.15 17.17
N GLY A 11 -14.27 -28.62 17.13
CA GLY A 11 -15.37 -27.91 16.47
C GLY A 11 -15.57 -26.47 16.96
N GLU A 12 -15.31 -26.23 18.25
CA GLU A 12 -15.37 -24.90 18.87
C GLU A 12 -14.33 -23.93 18.27
N ILE A 13 -13.12 -24.39 17.99
CA ILE A 13 -12.05 -23.58 17.38
C ILE A 13 -12.45 -23.19 15.95
N TYR A 14 -13.02 -24.12 15.18
CA TYR A 14 -13.50 -23.83 13.83
C TYR A 14 -14.66 -22.83 13.85
N LEU A 15 -15.55 -22.89 14.85
CA LEU A 15 -16.64 -21.93 15.01
C LEU A 15 -16.13 -20.50 15.24
N PHE A 16 -15.06 -20.32 16.02
CA PHE A 16 -14.43 -19.02 16.23
C PHE A 16 -13.72 -18.46 14.99
N VAL A 17 -13.15 -19.32 14.14
CA VAL A 17 -12.47 -18.92 12.90
C VAL A 17 -13.48 -18.64 11.77
N LEU A 18 -14.63 -19.31 11.80
CA LEU A 18 -15.68 -19.23 10.79
C LEU A 18 -16.11 -17.78 10.43
N PRO A 19 -16.42 -16.88 11.39
CA PRO A 19 -16.82 -15.51 11.04
C PRO A 19 -15.71 -14.74 10.31
N THR A 20 -14.44 -14.90 10.72
CA THR A 20 -13.31 -14.26 10.04
C THR A 20 -13.17 -14.77 8.61
N VAL A 21 -13.27 -16.09 8.40
CA VAL A 21 -13.20 -16.69 7.05
C VAL A 21 -14.35 -16.21 6.17
N ILE A 22 -15.57 -16.12 6.72
CA ILE A 22 -16.74 -15.61 6.00
C ILE A 22 -16.50 -14.16 5.58
N LEU A 23 -16.03 -13.30 6.48
CA LEU A 23 -15.76 -11.89 6.16
C LEU A 23 -14.68 -11.76 5.08
N ILE A 24 -13.59 -12.52 5.18
CA ILE A 24 -12.54 -12.53 4.16
C ILE A 24 -13.11 -13.03 2.81
N ALA A 25 -13.92 -14.08 2.81
CA ALA A 25 -14.54 -14.59 1.59
C ALA A 25 -15.46 -13.55 0.93
N LEU A 26 -16.31 -12.89 1.72
CA LEU A 26 -17.30 -11.93 1.22
C LEU A 26 -16.70 -10.59 0.81
N PHE A 27 -15.72 -10.07 1.55
CA PHE A 27 -15.22 -8.70 1.33
C PHE A 27 -13.88 -8.64 0.60
N GLN A 28 -13.14 -9.75 0.50
CA GLN A 28 -11.86 -9.79 -0.22
C GLN A 28 -11.93 -10.68 -1.45
N TYR A 29 -12.35 -11.94 -1.31
CA TYR A 29 -12.30 -12.89 -2.43
C TYR A 29 -13.46 -12.74 -3.41
N TYR A 30 -14.68 -12.51 -2.91
CA TYR A 30 -15.84 -12.28 -3.76
C TYR A 30 -15.67 -11.10 -4.73
N PRO A 31 -15.29 -9.88 -4.30
CA PRO A 31 -15.07 -8.77 -5.24
C PRO A 31 -13.91 -9.03 -6.21
N ALA A 32 -12.84 -9.71 -5.77
CA ALA A 32 -11.74 -10.08 -6.66
C ALA A 32 -12.20 -11.07 -7.75
N ALA A 33 -12.96 -12.11 -7.38
CA ALA A 33 -13.52 -13.07 -8.32
C ALA A 33 -14.53 -12.42 -9.27
N SER A 34 -15.39 -11.53 -8.75
CA SER A 34 -16.32 -10.75 -9.54
C SER A 34 -15.60 -9.86 -10.57
N GLY A 35 -14.53 -9.17 -10.17
CA GLY A 35 -13.71 -8.38 -11.09
C GLY A 35 -13.08 -9.22 -12.20
N VAL A 36 -12.58 -10.42 -11.88
CA VAL A 36 -12.10 -11.38 -12.89
C VAL A 36 -13.24 -11.81 -13.81
N PHE A 37 -14.41 -12.14 -13.28
CA PHE A 37 -15.58 -12.48 -14.10
C PHE A 37 -15.95 -11.33 -15.05
N HIS A 38 -16.09 -10.10 -14.55
CA HIS A 38 -16.40 -8.92 -15.35
C HIS A 38 -15.34 -8.57 -16.39
N SER A 39 -14.07 -8.93 -16.17
CA SER A 39 -13.00 -8.70 -17.14
C SER A 39 -13.19 -9.42 -18.47
N PHE A 40 -14.01 -10.48 -18.51
CA PHE A 40 -14.36 -11.21 -19.74
C PHE A 40 -15.54 -10.58 -20.49
N PHE A 41 -16.16 -9.54 -19.94
CA PHE A 41 -17.30 -8.86 -20.51
C PHE A 41 -16.96 -7.40 -20.79
N ARG A 42 -17.72 -6.78 -21.69
CA ARG A 42 -17.73 -5.33 -21.84
C ARG A 42 -18.59 -4.76 -20.71
N TRP A 43 -17.93 -4.21 -19.71
CA TRP A 43 -18.56 -3.64 -18.52
C TRP A 43 -18.21 -2.15 -18.40
N ASN A 44 -19.23 -1.30 -18.25
CA ASN A 44 -19.09 0.16 -18.12
C ASN A 44 -19.35 0.66 -16.69
N GLY A 45 -19.41 -0.26 -15.71
CA GLY A 45 -19.69 0.06 -14.30
C GLY A 45 -21.16 -0.08 -13.91
N ALA A 46 -22.10 -0.05 -14.86
CA ALA A 46 -23.54 -0.17 -14.61
C ALA A 46 -24.14 -1.43 -15.25
N ASP A 47 -23.85 -1.66 -16.53
CA ASP A 47 -24.41 -2.77 -17.29
C ASP A 47 -23.31 -3.67 -17.85
N ILE A 48 -23.57 -4.98 -17.81
CA ILE A 48 -22.77 -5.98 -18.54
C ILE A 48 -23.40 -6.09 -19.92
N SER A 49 -22.76 -5.50 -20.93
CA SER A 49 -23.36 -5.46 -22.27
C SER A 49 -23.16 -6.78 -22.99
N GLU A 50 -21.92 -7.27 -23.11
CA GLU A 50 -21.59 -8.37 -24.02
C GLU A 50 -20.37 -9.18 -23.54
N PRO A 51 -20.35 -10.51 -23.73
CA PRO A 51 -19.14 -11.32 -23.51
C PRO A 51 -18.10 -11.02 -24.60
N VAL A 52 -16.93 -10.54 -24.19
CA VAL A 52 -15.81 -10.20 -25.10
C VAL A 52 -14.61 -11.14 -24.95
N GLY A 53 -14.70 -12.12 -24.03
CA GLY A 53 -13.65 -13.10 -23.79
C GLY A 53 -12.34 -12.44 -23.39
N LEU A 54 -11.24 -12.76 -24.09
CA LEU A 54 -9.90 -12.23 -23.78
C LEU A 54 -9.58 -10.90 -24.48
N ARG A 55 -10.52 -10.30 -25.20
CA ARG A 55 -10.27 -9.10 -26.00
C ARG A 55 -9.76 -7.93 -25.15
N ASN A 56 -10.33 -7.73 -23.97
CA ASN A 56 -9.88 -6.69 -23.02
C ASN A 56 -8.39 -6.83 -22.65
N TYR A 57 -7.89 -8.06 -22.49
CA TYR A 57 -6.48 -8.31 -22.20
C TYR A 57 -5.57 -8.01 -23.38
N VAL A 58 -5.98 -8.37 -24.60
CA VAL A 58 -5.23 -8.05 -25.82
C VAL A 58 -5.15 -6.53 -26.02
N ASP A 59 -6.26 -5.83 -25.81
CA ASP A 59 -6.33 -4.37 -25.93
C ASP A 59 -5.47 -3.67 -24.87
N LEU A 60 -5.46 -4.18 -23.63
CA LEU A 60 -4.57 -3.70 -22.55
C LEU A 60 -3.09 -3.86 -22.90
N VAL A 61 -2.69 -5.03 -23.42
CA VAL A 61 -1.27 -5.31 -23.76
C VAL A 61 -0.80 -4.44 -24.94
N LYS A 62 -1.69 -4.03 -25.84
CA LYS A 62 -1.36 -3.12 -26.95
C LYS A 62 -1.34 -1.64 -26.54
N ASN A 63 -1.85 -1.31 -25.36
CA ASN A 63 -1.97 0.07 -24.91
C ASN A 63 -0.63 0.58 -24.32
N ALA A 64 -0.07 1.63 -24.91
CA ALA A 64 1.18 2.24 -24.43
C ALA A 64 1.05 2.87 -23.03
N ASP A 65 -0.10 3.45 -22.70
CA ASP A 65 -0.35 4.08 -21.40
C ASP A 65 -0.39 3.03 -20.27
N PHE A 66 -0.87 1.82 -20.58
CA PHE A 66 -0.82 0.69 -19.66
C PHE A 66 0.62 0.35 -19.30
N TRP A 67 1.51 0.21 -20.29
CA TRP A 67 2.92 -0.11 -20.05
C TRP A 67 3.67 1.02 -19.37
N ASN A 68 3.36 2.28 -19.67
CA ASN A 68 3.93 3.41 -18.96
C ASN A 68 3.53 3.38 -17.47
N SER A 69 2.25 3.19 -17.19
CA SER A 69 1.73 3.08 -15.83
C SER A 69 2.33 1.89 -15.09
N PHE A 70 2.44 0.74 -15.76
CA PHE A 70 3.08 -0.47 -15.23
C PHE A 70 4.55 -0.23 -14.89
N ARG A 71 5.30 0.45 -15.75
CA ARG A 71 6.70 0.82 -15.50
C ARG A 71 6.84 1.71 -14.28
N VAL A 72 6.00 2.73 -14.15
CA VAL A 72 5.99 3.63 -12.98
C VAL A 72 5.67 2.84 -11.71
N ALA A 73 4.63 2.00 -11.73
CA ALA A 73 4.26 1.16 -10.59
C ALA A 73 5.40 0.20 -10.21
N PHE A 74 6.07 -0.39 -11.19
CA PHE A 74 7.21 -1.28 -10.99
C PHE A 74 8.41 -0.55 -10.37
N ILE A 75 8.75 0.64 -10.86
CA ILE A 75 9.82 1.48 -10.30
C ILE A 75 9.52 1.85 -8.84
N ILE A 76 8.28 2.27 -8.54
CA ILE A 76 7.85 2.59 -7.17
C ILE A 76 7.94 1.34 -6.28
N GLY A 77 7.52 0.18 -6.79
CA GLY A 77 7.61 -1.11 -6.09
C GLY A 77 9.06 -1.50 -5.78
N LEU A 78 9.97 -1.38 -6.74
CA LEU A 78 11.40 -1.64 -6.55
C LEU A 78 12.00 -0.68 -5.51
N TRP A 79 11.62 0.60 -5.56
CA TRP A 79 12.07 1.59 -4.59
C TRP A 79 11.58 1.29 -3.17
N ASN A 80 10.44 0.63 -3.00
CA ASN A 80 10.00 0.15 -1.67
C ASN A 80 10.93 -0.92 -1.10
N VAL A 81 11.49 -1.81 -1.93
CA VAL A 81 12.47 -2.82 -1.48
C VAL A 81 13.75 -2.14 -1.00
N VAL A 82 14.24 -1.15 -1.75
CA VAL A 82 15.41 -0.34 -1.34
C VAL A 82 15.12 0.38 -0.02
N LYS A 83 13.96 1.03 0.12
CA LYS A 83 13.53 1.64 1.39
C LYS A 83 13.48 0.65 2.56
N MET A 84 13.11 -0.61 2.31
CA MET A 84 13.08 -1.62 3.37
C MET A 84 14.50 -1.96 3.86
N SER A 85 15.48 -2.03 2.97
CA SER A 85 16.88 -2.28 3.36
C SER A 85 17.46 -1.15 4.23
N THR A 86 17.16 0.12 3.92
CA THR A 86 17.61 1.25 4.74
C THR A 86 16.92 1.26 6.10
N ALA A 87 15.62 0.96 6.16
CA ALA A 87 14.89 0.81 7.42
C ALA A 87 15.48 -0.30 8.31
N LEU A 88 15.84 -1.45 7.73
CA LEU A 88 16.53 -2.54 8.43
C LEU A 88 17.89 -2.11 8.97
N ALA A 89 18.70 -1.42 8.15
CA ALA A 89 20.02 -0.92 8.57
C ALA A 89 19.90 0.04 9.77
N VAL A 90 18.94 0.96 9.71
CA VAL A 90 18.66 1.89 10.82
C VAL A 90 18.17 1.15 12.06
N ALA A 91 17.28 0.16 11.91
CA ALA A 91 16.81 -0.65 13.03
C ALA A 91 17.97 -1.37 13.75
N VAL A 92 18.91 -1.95 12.99
CA VAL A 92 20.13 -2.57 13.55
C VAL A 92 21.00 -1.54 14.24
N ALA A 93 21.18 -0.35 13.66
CA ALA A 93 21.97 0.72 14.27
C ALA A 93 21.37 1.16 15.62
N ILE A 94 20.05 1.38 15.68
CA ILE A 94 19.33 1.74 16.90
C ILE A 94 19.44 0.61 17.94
N HIS A 95 19.34 -0.65 17.53
CA HIS A 95 19.47 -1.80 18.44
C HIS A 95 20.88 -1.92 19.05
N ARG A 96 21.92 -1.50 18.31
CA ARG A 96 23.32 -1.50 18.79
C ARG A 96 23.68 -0.29 19.67
N CYS A 97 22.80 0.70 19.81
CA CYS A 97 23.05 1.84 20.70
C CYS A 97 23.15 1.39 22.17
N ARG A 98 24.27 1.73 22.82
CA ARG A 98 24.49 1.38 24.25
C ARG A 98 23.57 2.11 25.23
N SER A 99 23.10 3.31 24.87
CA SER A 99 22.24 4.12 25.74
C SER A 99 20.76 3.82 25.49
N ALA A 100 20.09 3.28 26.50
CA ALA A 100 18.66 2.96 26.45
C ALA A 100 17.78 4.21 26.18
N ARG A 101 18.18 5.39 26.68
CA ARG A 101 17.44 6.65 26.43
C ARG A 101 17.49 7.07 24.97
N VAL A 102 18.67 6.95 24.35
CA VAL A 102 18.87 7.30 22.94
C VAL A 102 18.12 6.33 22.04
N GLN A 103 18.17 5.04 22.36
CA GLN A 103 17.41 4.01 21.65
C GLN A 103 15.89 4.28 21.68
N PHE A 104 15.36 4.65 22.85
CA PHE A 104 13.95 4.97 23.02
C PHE A 104 13.54 6.23 22.23
N LEU A 105 14.34 7.29 22.29
CA LEU A 105 14.09 8.53 21.54
C LEU A 105 14.02 8.27 20.03
N TYR A 106 15.01 7.58 19.46
CA TYR A 106 14.99 7.27 18.03
C TYR A 106 13.80 6.39 17.65
N ARG A 107 13.46 5.38 18.47
CA ARG A 107 12.28 4.54 18.22
C ARG A 107 11.00 5.38 18.11
N ILE A 108 10.81 6.35 18.99
CA ILE A 108 9.65 7.26 18.93
C ILE A 108 9.69 8.09 17.66
N LEU A 109 10.83 8.71 17.32
CA LEU A 109 10.96 9.57 16.14
C LEU A 109 10.64 8.83 14.83
N PHE A 110 11.00 7.55 14.72
CA PHE A 110 10.67 6.73 13.55
C PHE A 110 9.22 6.24 13.52
N VAL A 111 8.58 6.09 14.68
CA VAL A 111 7.18 5.64 14.78
C VAL A 111 6.20 6.80 14.52
N ILE A 112 6.52 8.03 14.93
CA ILE A 112 5.64 9.21 14.77
C ILE A 112 5.10 9.34 13.32
N PRO A 113 5.93 9.32 12.26
CA PRO A 113 5.45 9.45 10.89
C PRO A 113 4.52 8.31 10.44
N MET A 114 4.66 7.12 11.03
CA MET A 114 3.85 5.95 10.69
C MET A 114 2.41 6.07 11.19
N VAL A 115 2.18 6.89 12.23
CA VAL A 115 0.85 7.15 12.80
C VAL A 115 0.15 8.30 12.08
N LEU A 116 0.88 9.12 11.32
CA LEU A 116 0.29 10.24 10.58
C LEU A 116 -0.62 9.72 9.46
N PRO A 117 -1.87 10.23 9.38
CA PRO A 117 -2.75 9.92 8.26
C PRO A 117 -2.11 10.33 6.93
N GLY A 118 -2.33 9.54 5.88
CA GLY A 118 -1.79 9.83 4.54
C GLY A 118 -2.15 11.24 4.04
N LEU A 119 -3.35 11.73 4.38
CA LEU A 119 -3.77 13.10 4.05
C LEU A 119 -2.87 14.15 4.69
N VAL A 120 -2.47 13.98 5.94
CA VAL A 120 -1.58 14.92 6.65
C VAL A 120 -0.22 14.95 5.97
N ILE A 121 0.31 13.80 5.56
CA ILE A 121 1.57 13.71 4.82
C ILE A 121 1.45 14.51 3.51
N VAL A 122 0.36 14.34 2.74
CA VAL A 122 0.13 15.10 1.50
C VAL A 122 0.05 16.60 1.76
N LEU A 123 -0.63 17.03 2.82
CA LEU A 123 -0.73 18.44 3.19
C LEU A 123 0.63 19.03 3.59
N ILE A 124 1.44 18.30 4.36
CA ILE A 124 2.80 18.70 4.70
C ILE A 124 3.62 18.86 3.41
N TRP A 125 3.59 17.88 2.52
CA TRP A 125 4.30 17.99 1.25
C TRP A 125 3.85 19.20 0.44
N ARG A 126 2.54 19.43 0.35
CA ARG A 126 1.95 20.56 -0.37
C ARG A 126 2.42 21.90 0.20
N SER A 127 2.20 22.12 1.49
CA SER A 127 2.50 23.39 2.17
C SER A 127 3.99 23.63 2.37
N PHE A 128 4.81 22.58 2.44
CA PHE A 128 6.25 22.73 2.66
C PHE A 128 7.03 22.86 1.35
N PHE A 129 6.71 22.04 0.34
CA PHE A 129 7.49 21.93 -0.90
C PHE A 129 6.79 22.46 -2.15
N PHE A 130 5.49 22.19 -2.34
CA PHE A 130 4.81 22.47 -3.62
C PHE A 130 4.21 23.87 -3.72
N GLU A 131 4.15 24.62 -2.62
CA GLU A 131 3.59 25.97 -2.61
C GLU A 131 4.66 27.00 -3.04
N ALA A 132 4.52 27.52 -4.26
CA ALA A 132 5.56 28.32 -4.91
C ALA A 132 5.84 29.67 -4.21
N THR A 133 4.83 30.30 -3.60
CA THR A 133 4.94 31.63 -3.00
C THR A 133 5.00 31.61 -1.47
N SER A 134 4.31 30.67 -0.83
CA SER A 134 4.15 30.56 0.64
C SER A 134 4.76 29.28 1.21
N GLY A 135 5.40 28.45 0.39
CA GLY A 135 6.02 27.22 0.86
C GLY A 135 7.12 27.50 1.88
N TYR A 136 7.06 26.82 3.02
CA TYR A 136 8.06 27.03 4.09
C TYR A 136 9.50 26.84 3.61
N LEU A 137 9.73 25.89 2.69
CA LEU A 137 11.05 25.72 2.09
C LEU A 137 11.46 26.92 1.23
N ASN A 138 10.56 27.45 0.41
CA ASN A 138 10.85 28.60 -0.46
C ASN A 138 11.10 29.87 0.36
N LEU A 139 10.34 30.07 1.45
CA LEU A 139 10.58 31.15 2.40
C LEU A 139 11.95 31.02 3.07
N PHE A 140 12.34 29.80 3.46
CA PHE A 140 13.67 29.52 3.99
C PHE A 140 14.78 29.74 2.95
N LEU A 141 14.59 29.31 1.70
CA LEU A 141 15.57 29.52 0.65
C LEU A 141 15.74 31.00 0.30
N LYS A 142 14.64 31.78 0.29
CA LYS A 142 14.70 33.24 0.13
C LYS A 142 15.47 33.93 1.26
N SER A 143 15.30 33.48 2.51
CA SER A 143 16.04 34.07 3.65
C SER A 143 17.55 33.79 3.58
N THR A 144 17.96 32.68 2.97
CA THR A 144 19.38 32.38 2.71
C THR A 144 19.99 33.11 1.51
N GLY A 145 19.20 33.85 0.73
CA GLY A 145 19.66 34.59 -0.46
C GLY A 145 19.92 33.72 -1.69
N LEU A 146 19.62 32.41 -1.64
CA LEU A 146 19.78 31.47 -2.76
C LEU A 146 18.68 31.61 -3.83
N MET A 147 17.53 32.17 -3.47
CA MET A 147 16.45 32.53 -4.39
C MET A 147 16.10 34.00 -4.19
N LYS A 148 16.11 34.77 -5.28
CA LYS A 148 15.54 36.13 -5.33
C LYS A 148 14.03 36.05 -5.54
#